data_AF-A0A6V8DFV1-F1
#
_entry.id   AF-A0A6V8DFV1-F1
#
_cell.length_a   1.000
_cell.length_b   1.000
_cell.length_c   1.000
_cell.angle_alpha   90.00
_cell.angle_beta   90.00
_cell.angle_gamma   90.00
#
_symmetry.space_group_name_H-M   'P 1'
#
loop_
_entity.id
_entity.type
_entity.pdbx_description
1 polymer ?
#
loop_
_entity_poly.entity_id
_entity_poly.type
_entity_poly.pdbx_seq_one_letter_code
_entity_poly.pdbx_strand_id
1 'polypeptide(L)'
;MSHKILGVDAYWMNFYGLMILTLIEVLAVGADLGSTAEDLGMTERQITLWILTIIAIPKFIMIAAIFMHLWGENDSGILTLTALFPAFFIIIMVLFIGLTHPDAGIGLPDWCRPGNYGL
;
A
#
# COMPACT_ATOMS: atom_id res chain seq x y z
N MET A 1 15.61 -21.85 7.83
CA MET A 1 14.84 -22.55 8.89
C MET A 1 13.49 -21.86 8.99
N SER A 2 12.35 -22.56 9.06
CA SER A 2 11.05 -21.88 9.23
C SER A 2 11.07 -21.10 10.55
N HIS A 3 11.10 -19.77 10.44
CA HIS A 3 11.01 -18.91 11.61
C HIS A 3 9.60 -19.07 12.19
N LYS A 4 9.52 -19.42 13.48
CA LYS A 4 8.24 -19.38 14.18
C LYS A 4 8.05 -17.98 14.73
N ILE A 5 6.92 -17.35 14.41
CA ILE A 5 6.50 -16.10 15.05
C ILE A 5 5.35 -16.47 15.99
N LEU A 6 5.50 -16.18 17.28
CA LEU A 6 4.54 -16.54 18.34
C LEU A 6 4.26 -18.05 18.46
N GLY A 7 5.24 -18.90 18.13
CA GLY A 7 5.12 -20.36 18.24
C GLY A 7 4.35 -21.03 17.08
N VAL A 8 3.77 -20.24 16.17
CA VAL A 8 3.15 -20.68 14.93
C VAL A 8 4.13 -20.47 13.78
N ASP A 9 4.00 -21.27 12.73
CA ASP A 9 4.77 -21.11 11.50
C ASP A 9 4.53 -19.70 10.91
N ALA A 10 5.61 -18.93 10.71
CA ALA A 10 5.51 -17.56 10.25
C ALA A 10 4.87 -17.44 8.87
N TYR A 11 5.06 -18.45 8.02
CA TYR A 11 4.53 -18.45 6.66
C TYR A 11 3.01 -18.54 6.68
N TRP A 12 2.47 -19.45 7.49
CA TRP A 12 1.02 -19.60 7.68
C TRP A 12 0.38 -18.37 8.31
N MET A 13 0.98 -17.79 9.34
CA MET A 13 0.44 -16.59 9.97
C MET A 13 0.46 -15.39 9.02
N ASN A 14 1.51 -15.25 8.21
CA ASN A 14 1.60 -14.20 7.20
C ASN A 14 0.54 -14.40 6.11
N PHE A 15 0.37 -15.63 5.61
CA PHE A 15 -0.66 -15.97 4.64
C PHE A 15 -2.07 -15.59 5.13
N TYR A 16 -2.44 -15.99 6.35
CA TYR A 16 -3.75 -15.63 6.91
C TYR A 16 -3.91 -14.12 7.12
N GLY A 17 -2.86 -13.44 7.60
CA GLY A 17 -2.90 -11.99 7.76
C GLY A 17 -3.09 -11.27 6.42
N LEU A 18 -2.39 -11.69 5.37
CA LEU A 18 -2.59 -11.13 4.03
C LEU A 18 -4.01 -11.37 3.51
N MET A 19 -4.56 -12.58 3.71
CA MET A 19 -5.94 -12.92 3.31
C MET A 19 -6.97 -12.00 3.99
N ILE A 20 -6.82 -11.76 5.30
CA ILE A 20 -7.68 -10.84 6.06
C ILE A 20 -7.54 -9.41 5.52
N LEU A 21 -6.32 -8.93 5.29
CA LEU A 21 -6.09 -7.59 4.77
C LEU A 21 -6.69 -7.42 3.35
N THR A 22 -6.57 -8.42 2.47
CA THR A 22 -7.29 -8.41 1.17
C THR A 22 -8.80 -8.42 1.32
N LEU A 23 -9.35 -9.17 2.29
CA LEU A 23 -10.78 -9.18 2.51
C LEU A 23 -11.27 -7.78 2.90
N ILE A 24 -10.54 -7.08 3.77
CA ILE A 24 -10.87 -5.71 4.18
C ILE A 24 -10.83 -4.76 2.98
N GLU A 25 -9.84 -4.86 2.08
CA GLU A 25 -9.78 -4.03 0.86
C GLU A 25 -10.98 -4.29 -0.07
N VAL A 26 -11.33 -5.56 -0.30
CA VAL A 26 -12.47 -5.92 -1.14
C VAL A 26 -13.77 -5.39 -0.52
N LEU A 27 -13.91 -5.48 0.80
CA LEU A 27 -15.06 -4.91 1.51
C LEU A 27 -15.06 -3.37 1.43
N ALA A 28 -13.92 -2.71 1.54
CA ALA A 28 -13.82 -1.25 1.45
C ALA A 28 -14.17 -0.69 0.05
N VAL A 29 -14.00 -1.50 -1.00
CA VAL A 29 -14.38 -1.14 -2.37
C VAL A 29 -15.80 -1.58 -2.72
N GLY A 30 -16.28 -2.67 -2.12
CA GLY A 30 -17.59 -3.27 -2.44
C GLY A 30 -18.74 -2.86 -1.52
N ALA A 31 -18.47 -2.29 -0.35
CA ALA A 31 -19.49 -1.81 0.58
C ALA A 31 -19.79 -0.32 0.36
N ASP A 32 -20.97 0.12 0.80
CA ASP A 32 -21.31 1.54 0.93
C ASP A 32 -20.74 2.09 2.24
N LEU A 33 -19.77 3.01 2.14
CA LEU A 33 -19.15 3.66 3.30
C LEU A 33 -19.70 5.08 3.54
N GLY A 34 -20.81 5.47 2.90
CA GLY A 34 -21.34 6.83 2.95
C GLY A 34 -21.56 7.35 4.37
N SER A 35 -22.18 6.57 5.25
CA SER A 35 -22.43 6.97 6.64
C SER A 35 -21.14 7.16 7.44
N THR A 36 -20.15 6.28 7.24
CA THR A 36 -18.84 6.37 7.92
C THR A 36 -18.01 7.52 7.36
N ALA A 37 -18.15 7.81 6.07
CA ALA A 37 -17.48 8.94 5.42
C ALA A 37 -18.04 10.28 5.94
N GLU A 38 -19.37 10.40 6.07
CA GLU A 38 -20.04 11.60 6.57
C GLU A 38 -19.66 11.91 8.03
N ASP A 39 -19.62 10.90 8.90
CA ASP A 39 -19.18 11.04 10.29
C ASP A 39 -17.72 11.53 10.43
N LEU A 40 -16.88 11.24 9.44
CA LEU A 40 -15.48 11.64 9.38
C LEU A 40 -15.26 12.95 8.59
N GLY A 41 -16.31 13.55 8.03
CA GLY A 41 -16.21 14.75 7.19
C GLY A 41 -15.47 14.50 5.86
N MET A 42 -15.55 13.28 5.33
CA MET A 42 -14.86 12.83 4.13
C MET A 42 -15.84 12.37 3.07
N THR A 43 -15.42 12.35 1.80
CA THR A 43 -16.19 11.66 0.75
C THR A 43 -15.95 10.15 0.80
N GLU A 44 -16.91 9.37 0.29
CA GLU A 44 -16.82 7.91 0.20
C GLU A 44 -15.54 7.44 -0.53
N ARG A 45 -15.18 8.13 -1.62
CA ARG A 45 -13.94 7.84 -2.36
C ARG A 45 -12.69 8.09 -1.53
N GLN A 46 -12.68 9.16 -0.74
CA GLN A 46 -11.54 9.47 0.11
C GLN A 46 -11.35 8.41 1.19
N ILE A 47 -12.41 8.01 1.90
CA ILE A 47 -12.29 6.99 2.95
C ILE A 47 -11.85 5.64 2.38
N THR A 48 -12.38 5.21 1.22
CA THR A 48 -11.94 3.98 0.55
C THR A 48 -10.45 4.05 0.18
N LEU A 49 -9.99 5.15 -0.43
CA LEU A 49 -8.57 5.31 -0.77
C LEU A 49 -7.66 5.32 0.45
N TRP A 50 -8.10 5.93 1.55
CA TRP A 50 -7.36 5.90 2.81
C TRP A 50 -7.22 4.49 3.36
N ILE A 51 -8.31 3.71 3.37
CA ILE A 51 -8.28 2.31 3.82
C ILE A 51 -7.31 1.49 2.95
N LEU A 52 -7.40 1.59 1.62
CA LEU A 52 -6.50 0.89 0.70
C LEU A 52 -5.03 1.27 0.94
N THR A 53 -4.75 2.55 1.11
CA THR A 53 -3.37 3.05 1.31
C THR A 53 -2.79 2.58 2.63
N ILE A 54 -3.57 2.64 3.71
CA ILE A 54 -3.14 2.21 5.04
C ILE A 54 -2.87 0.70 5.06
N ILE A 55 -3.70 -0.11 4.39
CA ILE A 55 -3.54 -1.56 4.34
C ILE A 55 -2.37 -1.99 3.43
N ALA A 56 -2.06 -1.21 2.39
CA ALA A 56 -0.94 -1.50 1.50
C ALA A 56 0.41 -1.55 2.24
N ILE A 57 0.61 -0.71 3.27
CA ILE A 57 1.85 -0.64 4.05
C ILE A 57 2.17 -1.96 4.79
N PRO A 58 1.32 -2.47 5.71
CA PRO A 58 1.59 -3.71 6.40
C PRO A 58 1.67 -4.89 5.44
N LYS A 59 0.86 -4.94 4.37
CA LYS A 59 0.98 -5.98 3.34
C LYS A 59 2.35 -6.00 2.67
N PHE A 60 2.84 -4.82 2.27
CA PHE A 60 4.14 -4.69 1.64
C PHE A 60 5.24 -5.22 2.57
N ILE A 61 5.20 -4.84 3.86
CA ILE A 61 6.16 -5.32 4.86
C ILE A 61 6.05 -6.83 5.06
N MET A 62 4.83 -7.36 5.17
CA MET A 62 4.58 -8.80 5.35
C MET A 62 5.14 -9.63 4.20
N ILE A 63 4.93 -9.19 2.95
CA ILE A 63 5.45 -9.86 1.76
C ILE A 63 6.98 -9.74 1.71
N ALA A 64 7.51 -8.53 1.87
CA ALA A 64 8.95 -8.27 1.77
C ALA A 64 9.74 -9.01 2.86
N ALA A 65 9.31 -8.91 4.11
CA ALA A 65 10.03 -9.48 5.24
C ALA A 65 9.97 -11.01 5.26
N ILE A 66 8.80 -11.61 5.01
CA ILE A 66 8.60 -13.07 5.23
C ILE A 66 8.59 -13.87 3.93
N PHE A 67 7.85 -13.46 2.90
CA PHE A 67 7.79 -14.24 1.65
C PHE A 67 9.03 -14.05 0.78
N MET A 68 9.56 -12.83 0.71
CA MET A 68 10.80 -12.54 -0.02
C MET A 68 12.06 -12.73 0.83
N HIS A 69 11.94 -13.13 2.10
CA HIS A 69 13.04 -13.37 3.03
C HIS A 69 14.03 -12.18 3.12
N LEU A 70 13.55 -10.95 2.92
CA LEU A 70 14.39 -9.75 2.99
C LEU A 70 14.74 -9.38 4.43
N TRP A 71 14.15 -10.04 5.42
CA TRP A 71 14.39 -9.75 6.83
C TRP A 71 14.60 -11.02 7.66
N GLY A 72 15.64 -11.03 8.51
CA GLY A 72 15.85 -12.06 9.54
C GLY A 72 16.77 -13.23 9.15
N GLU A 73 17.33 -13.23 7.94
CA GLU A 73 18.28 -14.24 7.46
C GLU A 73 19.69 -13.65 7.26
N ASN A 74 20.74 -14.47 7.28
CA ASN A 74 22.13 -13.99 7.26
C ASN A 74 22.46 -13.12 6.03
N ASP A 75 21.82 -13.41 4.88
CA ASP A 75 22.02 -12.68 3.62
C ASP A 75 20.90 -11.65 3.33
N SER A 76 19.97 -11.44 4.27
CA SER A 76 18.78 -10.61 4.03
C SER A 76 19.13 -9.12 3.82
N GLY A 77 20.25 -8.66 4.37
CA GLY A 77 20.73 -7.28 4.21
C GLY A 77 21.12 -6.95 2.75
N ILE A 78 21.88 -7.82 2.08
CA ILE A 78 22.30 -7.58 0.69
C ILE A 78 21.13 -7.75 -0.28
N LEU A 79 20.22 -8.68 0.00
CA LEU A 79 18.98 -8.87 -0.77
C LEU A 79 18.05 -7.65 -0.64
N THR A 80 17.94 -7.07 0.56
CA THR A 80 17.16 -5.84 0.76
C THR A 80 17.78 -4.66 0.01
N LEU A 81 19.10 -4.51 0.06
CA LEU A 81 19.79 -3.41 -0.63
C LEU A 81 19.63 -3.51 -2.16
N THR A 82 19.73 -4.72 -2.70
CA THR A 82 19.50 -4.98 -4.12
C THR A 82 18.04 -4.81 -4.55
N ALA A 83 17.07 -4.99 -3.65
CA ALA A 83 15.66 -4.67 -3.90
C ALA A 83 15.36 -3.16 -3.78
N LEU A 84 16.02 -2.44 -2.86
CA LEU A 84 15.82 -1.00 -2.66
C LEU A 84 16.37 -0.16 -3.81
N PHE A 85 17.46 -0.59 -4.44
CA PHE A 85 18.05 0.11 -5.57
C PHE A 85 17.08 0.31 -6.76
N PRO A 86 16.49 -0.74 -7.35
CA PRO A 86 15.50 -0.58 -8.41
C PRO A 86 14.22 0.11 -7.92
N ALA A 87 13.78 -0.14 -6.67
CA ALA A 87 12.61 0.54 -6.11
C ALA A 87 12.81 2.07 -6.05
N PHE A 88 13.99 2.52 -5.63
CA PHE A 88 14.36 3.94 -5.65
C PHE A 88 14.27 4.53 -7.06
N PHE A 89 14.84 3.84 -8.06
CA PHE A 89 14.77 4.30 -9.45
C PHE A 89 13.34 4.36 -9.98
N ILE A 90 12.49 3.38 -9.63
CA ILE A 90 11.06 3.39 -10.01
C ILE A 90 10.34 4.58 -9.36
N ILE A 91 10.57 4.84 -8.08
CA ILE A 91 9.97 5.99 -7.37
C ILE A 91 10.39 7.29 -8.04
N ILE A 92 11.68 7.47 -8.29
CA ILE A 92 12.21 8.64 -9.00
C ILE A 92 11.59 8.74 -10.39
N MET A 93 11.54 7.65 -11.15
CA MET A 93 10.93 7.65 -12.49
C MET A 93 9.46 8.07 -12.44
N VAL A 94 8.65 7.51 -11.53
CA VAL A 94 7.23 7.86 -11.39
C VAL A 94 7.06 9.31 -10.95
N LEU A 95 7.88 9.80 -10.01
CA LEU A 95 7.80 11.18 -9.56
C LEU A 95 8.25 12.16 -10.66
N PHE A 96 9.38 11.93 -11.31
CA PHE A 96 9.88 12.86 -12.34
C PHE A 96 9.08 12.78 -13.63
N ILE A 97 8.75 11.59 -14.14
CA ILE A 97 7.85 11.49 -15.30
C ILE A 97 6.48 12.06 -14.93
N GLY A 98 5.96 11.72 -13.75
CA GLY A 98 4.68 12.21 -13.26
C GLY A 98 4.63 13.72 -13.08
N LEU A 99 5.73 14.38 -12.69
CA LEU A 99 5.80 15.84 -12.50
C LEU A 99 6.24 16.61 -13.75
N THR A 100 6.88 15.96 -14.71
CA THR A 100 7.34 16.58 -15.97
C THR A 100 6.40 16.34 -17.15
N HIS A 101 5.35 15.53 -16.96
CA HIS A 101 4.31 15.35 -17.97
C HIS A 101 3.49 16.65 -18.13
N PRO A 102 3.24 17.14 -19.36
CA PRO A 102 2.49 18.38 -19.58
C PRO A 102 1.07 18.34 -18.99
N ASP A 103 0.48 17.14 -18.87
CA ASP A 103 -0.83 16.92 -18.24
C ASP A 103 -0.79 16.51 -16.75
N ALA A 104 0.39 16.50 -16.11
CA ALA A 104 0.61 16.03 -14.74
C ALA A 104 -0.36 16.60 -13.70
N GLY A 105 -0.69 17.90 -13.82
CA GLY A 105 -1.57 18.61 -12.91
C GLY A 105 -2.94 18.94 -13.50
N ILE A 106 -3.18 18.66 -14.79
CA ILE A 106 -4.35 19.13 -15.55
C ILE A 106 -5.23 18.00 -16.08
N GLY A 107 -4.65 16.83 -16.36
CA GLY A 107 -5.36 15.62 -16.80
C GLY A 107 -5.89 14.75 -15.66
N LEU A 108 -5.57 15.09 -14.41
CA LEU A 108 -6.10 14.40 -13.24
C LEU A 108 -7.59 14.79 -13.02
N PRO A 109 -8.44 13.86 -12.56
CA PRO A 109 -9.79 14.20 -12.10
C PRO A 109 -9.75 15.31 -11.04
N ASP A 110 -10.77 16.17 -10.99
CA ASP A 110 -10.79 17.38 -10.14
C ASP A 110 -10.53 17.11 -8.65
N TRP A 111 -10.97 15.95 -8.15
CA TRP A 111 -10.77 15.52 -6.77
C TRP A 111 -9.31 15.12 -6.42
N CYS A 112 -8.45 14.91 -7.42
CA CYS A 112 -7.01 14.67 -7.25
C CYS A 112 -6.16 15.94 -7.46
N ARG A 113 -6.76 17.05 -7.88
CA ARG A 113 -6.04 18.28 -8.25
C ARG A 113 -6.02 19.28 -7.09
N PRO A 114 -4.84 19.64 -6.56
CA PRO A 114 -4.75 20.61 -5.48
C PRO A 114 -5.34 21.97 -5.90
N GLY A 115 -6.33 22.48 -5.18
CA GLY A 115 -6.95 23.78 -5.42
C GLY A 115 -8.11 23.79 -6.42
N ASN A 116 -8.51 22.65 -7.00
CA ASN A 116 -9.65 22.54 -7.92
C ASN A 116 -10.85 21.78 -7.30
N TYR A 117 -11.06 21.94 -6.00
CA TYR A 117 -12.04 21.14 -5.23
C TYR A 117 -13.52 21.48 -5.50
N GLY A 118 -13.82 22.27 -6.53
CA GLY A 118 -15.20 22.55 -6.95
C GLY A 118 -16.15 23.04 -5.85
N LEU A 119 -15.63 23.76 -4.85
CA LEU A 119 -16.43 24.50 -3.89
C LEU A 119 -17.10 25.70 -4.56
#